data_AF-G7YY68-F1
#
_entry.id   AF-G7YY68-F1
#
_cell.length_a   1.000
_cell.length_b   1.000
_cell.length_c   1.000
_cell.angle_alpha   90.00
_cell.angle_beta   90.00
_cell.angle_gamma   90.00
#
_symmetry.space_group_name_H-M   'P 1'
#
loop_
_entity.id
_entity.type
_entity.pdbx_description
1 polymer ?
#
loop_
_entity_poly.entity_id
_entity_poly.type
_entity_poly.pdbx_seq_one_letter_code
_entity_poly.pdbx_strand_id
1 'polypeptide(L)' 'MEACYSGSMFHDVLPSNMGVFVTTSAKEDEQSWSAFCHDKRINICLANEYSYAWITDSQYKDLKKRTLDQQYEEVDKRT' A
#
# COMPACT_ATOMS: atom_id res chain seq x y z
N MET A 1 0.35 5.38 -0.32
CA MET A 1 1.67 5.86 -0.79
C MET A 1 2.67 4.74 -0.60
N GLU A 2 3.36 4.34 -1.65
CA GLU A 2 4.40 3.32 -1.58
C GLU A 2 5.77 3.98 -1.41
N ALA A 3 6.35 3.87 -0.20
CA ALA A 3 7.74 4.15 0.11
C ALA A 3 8.06 3.65 1.53
N CYS A 4 9.34 3.38 1.81
CA CYS A 4 9.81 3.28 3.19
C CYS A 4 9.48 4.56 3.95
N TYR A 5 9.11 4.43 5.22
CA TYR A 5 8.76 5.54 6.10
C TYR A 5 7.59 6.39 5.57
N SER A 6 6.74 5.85 4.69
CA SER A 6 5.69 6.63 4.03
C SER A 6 4.69 7.26 5.00
N GLY A 7 4.51 6.70 6.19
CA GLY A 7 3.75 7.32 7.29
C GLY A 7 4.30 8.69 7.71
N SER A 8 5.61 8.89 7.66
CA SER A 8 6.28 10.14 8.10
C SER A 8 5.95 11.33 7.20
N MET A 9 5.44 11.08 5.99
CA MET A 9 5.04 12.14 5.06
C MET A 9 3.74 12.83 5.48
N PHE A 10 2.96 12.20 6.38
CA PHE A 10 1.64 12.67 6.77
C PHE A 10 1.44 12.77 8.28
N HIS A 11 2.17 11.97 9.06
CA HIS A 11 2.16 12.02 10.52
C HIS A 11 2.49 13.44 11.00
N ASP A 12 1.59 14.06 11.77
CA ASP A 12 1.65 15.45 12.25
C ASP A 12 1.81 16.55 11.18
N VAL A 13 1.72 16.21 9.89
CA VAL A 13 1.83 17.16 8.76
C VAL A 13 0.49 17.37 8.07
N LEU A 14 -0.39 16.37 8.03
CA LEU A 14 -1.67 16.42 7.34
C LEU A 14 -2.83 16.76 8.30
N PRO A 15 -3.37 17.99 8.28
CA PRO A 15 -4.58 18.36 9.00
C PRO A 15 -5.79 17.46 8.70
N SER A 16 -6.57 17.14 9.74
CA SER A 16 -7.74 16.27 9.66
C SER A 16 -8.95 16.88 8.94
N ASN A 17 -8.96 18.19 8.70
CA ASN A 17 -10.08 18.94 8.12
C ASN A 17 -9.93 19.21 6.61
N MET A 18 -9.04 18.51 5.91
CA MET A 18 -8.83 18.71 4.46
C MET A 18 -9.71 17.86 3.55
N GLY A 19 -10.49 16.91 4.09
CA GLY A 19 -11.30 16.01 3.26
C GLY A 19 -10.48 15.06 2.38
N VAL A 20 -9.25 14.73 2.81
CA VAL A 20 -8.33 13.81 2.14
C VAL A 20 -8.22 12.53 2.97
N PHE A 21 -8.28 11.38 2.29
CA PHE A 21 -8.00 10.07 2.88
C PHE A 21 -6.69 9.53 2.31
N VAL A 22 -5.81 9.04 3.19
CA VAL A 22 -4.47 8.56 2.82
C VAL A 22 -4.24 7.20 3.46
N THR A 23 -3.68 6.27 2.69
CA THR A 23 -3.08 5.03 3.20
C THR A 23 -1.60 5.03 2.84
N THR A 24 -0.75 4.42 3.66
CA THR A 24 0.70 4.34 3.48
C THR A 24 1.14 2.89 3.49
N SER A 25 2.25 2.57 2.83
CA SER A 25 2.78 1.19 2.79
C SER A 25 3.59 0.81 4.02
N ALA A 26 3.93 1.79 4.86
CA ALA A 26 4.65 1.61 6.11
C ALA A 26 4.27 2.71 7.11
N LYS A 27 4.52 2.46 8.41
CA LYS A 27 4.49 3.49 9.45
C LYS A 27 5.62 4.51 9.27
N GLU A 28 5.63 5.55 10.08
CA GLU A 28 6.62 6.62 10.06
C GLU A 28 8.06 6.16 10.33
N ASP A 29 8.25 5.03 11.00
CA ASP A 29 9.54 4.47 11.42
C ASP A 29 9.82 3.08 10.82
N GLU A 30 9.05 2.68 9.80
CA GLU A 30 9.07 1.34 9.22
C GLU A 30 9.49 1.34 7.73
N GLN A 31 10.17 0.28 7.29
CA GLN A 31 10.51 0.08 5.87
C GLN A 31 9.36 -0.65 5.15
N SER A 32 9.13 -0.30 3.88
CA SER A 32 8.23 -1.09 3.02
C SER A 32 9.00 -2.20 2.30
N TRP A 33 8.27 -3.22 1.84
CA TRP A 33 8.87 -4.45 1.32
C TRP A 33 8.63 -4.66 -0.18
N SER A 34 9.62 -5.26 -0.82
CA SER A 34 9.55 -5.69 -2.21
C SER A 34 8.98 -7.11 -2.31
N ALA A 35 8.20 -7.38 -3.35
CA ALA A 35 7.62 -8.68 -3.65
C ALA A 35 8.24 -9.29 -4.92
N PHE A 36 8.19 -10.63 -4.99
CA PHE A 36 8.65 -11.42 -6.15
C PHE A 36 10.12 -11.21 -6.52
N CYS A 37 11.01 -11.17 -5.52
CA CYS A 37 12.44 -10.92 -5.72
C CYS A 37 13.28 -12.16 -6.08
N HIS A 38 12.70 -13.37 -6.01
CA HIS A 38 13.44 -14.64 -6.15
C HIS A 38 13.13 -15.36 -7.47
N ASP A 39 13.13 -14.63 -8.59
CA ASP A 39 13.02 -15.24 -9.92
C ASP A 39 14.38 -15.81 -10.39
N LYS A 40 14.37 -16.98 -11.03
CA LYS A 40 15.59 -17.67 -11.47
C LYS A 40 16.28 -17.01 -12.67
N ARG A 41 15.55 -16.22 -13.45
CA ARG A 41 16.01 -15.58 -14.70
C ARG A 41 16.10 -14.06 -14.56
N ILE A 42 15.28 -13.47 -13.68
CA ILE A 42 15.16 -12.03 -13.50
C ILE A 42 15.72 -11.65 -12.12
N ASN A 43 16.90 -11.03 -12.10
CA ASN A 43 17.58 -10.61 -10.87
C ASN A 43 17.13 -9.22 -10.39
N ILE A 44 15.83 -8.94 -10.41
CA ILE A 44 15.19 -7.75 -9.85
C ILE A 44 13.85 -8.14 -9.22
N CYS A 45 13.39 -7.40 -8.22
CA CYS A 45 12.03 -7.55 -7.69
C CYS A 45 11.01 -7.01 -8.70
N LEU A 46 9.89 -7.71 -8.86
CA LEU A 46 8.87 -7.35 -9.86
C LEU A 46 7.76 -6.47 -9.30
N ALA A 47 7.64 -6.35 -7.98
CA ALA A 47 6.64 -5.50 -7.34
C ALA A 47 7.07 -5.08 -5.92
N ASN A 48 6.22 -4.28 -5.28
CA ASN A 48 6.22 -4.02 -3.84
C ASN A 48 4.99 -4.70 -3.20
N GLU A 49 5.08 -5.12 -1.95
CA GLU A 49 4.00 -5.87 -1.29
C GLU A 49 2.69 -5.08 -1.24
N TYR A 50 2.74 -3.84 -0.74
CA TYR A 50 1.57 -2.94 -0.66
C TYR A 50 1.02 -2.62 -2.05
N SER A 51 1.89 -2.23 -2.98
CA SER A 51 1.47 -1.92 -4.35
C SER A 51 0.83 -3.11 -5.05
N TYR A 52 1.41 -4.30 -4.91
CA TYR A 52 0.82 -5.52 -5.43
C TYR A 52 -0.53 -5.82 -4.78
N ALA A 53 -0.65 -5.63 -3.46
CA ALA A 53 -1.87 -5.90 -2.71
C ALA A 53 -3.06 -5.07 -3.20
N TRP A 54 -2.94 -3.74 -3.25
CA TRP A 54 -4.08 -2.89 -3.64
C TRP A 54 -4.40 -2.98 -5.14
N ILE A 55 -3.39 -3.15 -6.00
CA ILE A 55 -3.59 -3.29 -7.46
C ILE A 55 -4.35 -4.59 -7.75
N THR A 56 -3.95 -5.70 -7.12
CA THR A 56 -4.62 -6.98 -7.34
C THR A 56 -6.01 -7.03 -6.71
N ASP A 57 -6.22 -6.42 -5.54
CA ASP A 57 -7.58 -6.25 -4.99
C ASP A 57 -8.47 -5.50 -5.99
N SER A 58 -7.98 -4.38 -6.54
CA SER A 58 -8.73 -3.57 -7.50
C SER A 58 -8.99 -4.30 -8.82
N GLN A 59 -8.10 -5.21 -9.23
CA GLN A 59 -8.28 -6.02 -10.44
C GLN A 59 -9.37 -7.08 -10.27
N TYR A 60 -9.50 -7.68 -9.08
CA TYR A 60 -10.37 -8.85 -8.86
C TYR A 60 -11.66 -8.53 -8.10
N LYS A 61 -11.82 -7.32 -7.54
CA LYS A 61 -13.06 -6.87 -6.87
C LYS A 61 -13.84 -5.90 -7.75
N ASP A 62 -15.18 -5.89 -7.60
CA ASP A 62 -16.04 -4.89 -8.24
C ASP A 62 -15.90 -3.54 -7.52
N LEU A 63 -15.16 -2.60 -8.14
CA LEU A 63 -14.90 -1.27 -7.59
C LEU A 63 -16.18 -0.43 -7.36
N LYS A 64 -17.31 -0.77 -7.97
CA LYS A 64 -18.59 -0.10 -7.67
C LYS A 64 -19.19 -0.51 -6.33
N LYS A 65 -18.73 -1.63 -5.76
CA LYS A 65 -19.20 -2.20 -4.48
C LYS A 65 -18.12 -2.19 -3.41
N ARG A 66 -16.85 -2.09 -3.79
CA ARG A 66 -15.69 -2.05 -2.90
C ARG A 66 -15.52 -0.64 -2.34
N THR A 67 -15.57 -0.49 -1.01
CA THR A 67 -15.23 0.79 -0.37
C THR A 67 -13.73 0.94 -0.16
N LEU A 68 -13.26 2.17 0.06
CA LEU A 68 -11.85 2.43 0.38
C LEU A 68 -11.45 1.74 1.69
N ASP A 69 -12.29 1.76 2.72
CA ASP A 69 -12.03 1.09 4.00
C ASP A 69 -11.88 -0.43 3.84
N GLN A 70 -12.75 -1.04 3.04
CA GLN A 70 -12.69 -2.47 2.77
C GLN A 70 -11.42 -2.88 2.00
N GLN A 71 -10.96 -2.02 1.09
CA GLN A 71 -9.68 -2.24 0.41
C GLN A 71 -8.51 -2.04 1.36
N TYR A 72 -8.55 -1.02 2.22
CA TYR A 72 -7.54 -0.79 3.26
C TYR A 72 -7.40 -2.01 4.18
N GLU A 73 -8.49 -2.55 4.73
CA GLU A 73 -8.45 -3.73 5.60
C GLU A 73 -7.92 -4.99 4.91
N GLU A 74 -8.13 -5.13 3.61
CA GLU A 74 -7.59 -6.27 2.85
C GLU A 74 -6.10 -6.10 2.56
N VAL A 75 -5.68 -4.87 2.24
CA VAL A 75 -4.27 -4.56 2.00
C VAL A 75 -3.48 -4.71 3.29
N ASP A 76 -3.97 -4.20 4.42
CA ASP A 76 -3.38 -4.34 5.77
C ASP A 76 -3.25 -5.80 6.22
N LYS A 77 -4.15 -6.70 5.78
CA LYS A 77 -4.00 -8.14 6.03
C LYS A 77 -2.92 -8.81 5.20
N ARG A 78 -2.54 -8.21 4.07
CA ARG A 78 -1.62 -8.77 3.07
C ARG A 78 -0.20 -8.20 3.17
N THR A 79 0.00 -7.15 3.97
CA THR A 79 1.26 -6.43 4.17
C THR A 79 1.50 -6.18 5.63
#